data_AF-A0A4Q9VFK9-F1
#
_entry.id   AF-A0A4Q9VFK9-F1
#
_cell.length_a   1.000
_cell.length_b   1.000
_cell.length_c   1.000
_cell.angle_alpha   90.00
_cell.angle_beta   90.00
_cell.angle_gamma   90.00
#
_symmetry.space_group_name_H-M   'P 1'
#
loop_
_entity.id
_entity.type
_entity.pdbx_description
1 polymer ?
#
loop_
_entity_poly.entity_id
_entity_poly.type
_entity_poly.pdbx_seq_one_letter_code
_entity_poly.pdbx_strand_id
1 'polypeptide(L)' 'MTMKTYDPAATCPKCGGTDVSALWQDRDVARGYQWDPMPVEEHLRRRCQRCAYEWPEAPLDATEAAQ' A
#
# COMPACT_ATOMS: atom_id res chain seq x y z
N MET A 1 -2.49 -3.25 12.82
CA MET A 1 -1.45 -3.86 11.94
C MET A 1 -0.52 -2.73 11.54
N THR A 2 0.78 -2.83 11.81
CA THR A 2 1.73 -1.76 11.45
C THR A 2 2.05 -1.87 9.96
N MET A 3 1.68 -0.86 9.16
CA MET A 3 2.02 -0.81 7.74
C MET A 3 3.53 -0.57 7.58
N LYS A 4 4.14 -1.18 6.56
CA LYS A 4 5.53 -0.88 6.21
C LYS A 4 5.60 0.49 5.55
N THR A 5 6.63 1.27 5.87
CA THR A 5 6.92 2.52 5.17
C THR A 5 7.26 2.25 3.70
N TYR A 6 6.90 3.19 2.83
CA TYR A 6 7.20 3.16 1.40
C TYR A 6 8.68 2.86 1.14
N ASP A 7 8.93 1.84 0.32
CA ASP A 7 10.26 1.48 -0.17
C ASP A 7 10.25 1.45 -1.70
N PRO A 8 10.96 2.38 -2.39
CA PRO A 8 11.00 2.39 -3.86
C PRO A 8 11.65 1.12 -4.45
N ALA A 9 12.44 0.39 -3.66
CA ALA A 9 13.06 -0.89 -4.05
C ALA A 9 12.24 -2.12 -3.61
N ALA A 10 11.02 -1.92 -3.08
CA ALA A 10 10.18 -3.02 -2.62
C ALA A 10 9.91 -4.05 -3.72
N THR A 11 10.15 -5.32 -3.38
CA THR A 11 9.77 -6.46 -4.23
C THR A 11 8.48 -7.10 -3.72
N CYS A 12 7.79 -7.80 -4.60
CA CYS A 12 6.55 -8.49 -4.24
C CYS A 12 6.79 -9.52 -3.14
N PRO A 13 6.15 -9.41 -1.97
CA PRO A 13 6.38 -10.33 -0.85
C PRO A 13 5.84 -11.74 -1.12
N LYS A 14 4.99 -11.90 -2.14
CA LYS A 14 4.41 -13.20 -2.53
C LYS A 14 5.27 -13.98 -3.52
N CYS A 15 5.87 -13.30 -4.51
CA CYS A 15 6.57 -13.97 -5.62
C CYS A 15 7.99 -13.47 -5.90
N GLY A 16 8.47 -12.47 -5.15
CA GLY A 16 9.79 -11.86 -5.34
C GLY A 16 9.94 -11.02 -6.61
N GLY A 17 8.85 -10.77 -7.36
CA GLY A 17 8.89 -9.94 -8.56
C GLY A 17 9.23 -8.48 -8.26
N THR A 18 10.02 -7.85 -9.13
CA THR A 18 10.44 -6.44 -9.04
C THR A 18 9.52 -5.48 -9.78
N ASP A 19 8.64 -6.00 -10.64
CA ASP A 19 7.66 -5.18 -11.37
C ASP A 19 6.43 -4.92 -10.48
N VAL A 20 6.44 -3.74 -9.84
CA VAL A 20 5.47 -3.31 -8.84
C VAL A 20 5.00 -1.90 -9.19
N SER A 21 3.68 -1.74 -9.38
CA SER A 21 3.06 -0.42 -9.50
C SER A 21 2.67 0.11 -8.12
N ALA A 22 2.65 1.43 -7.97
CA ALA A 22 2.15 2.11 -6.79
C ALA A 22 1.01 3.07 -7.19
N LEU A 23 -0.08 3.06 -6.41
CA LEU A 23 -1.18 4.00 -6.52
C LEU A 23 -1.38 4.68 -5.16
N TRP A 24 -1.51 6.00 -5.15
CA TRP A 24 -1.96 6.72 -3.97
C TRP A 24 -3.43 6.43 -3.70
N GLN A 25 -3.73 5.97 -2.49
CA GLN A 25 -5.08 5.69 -2.03
C GLN A 25 -5.43 6.73 -0.96
N ASP A 26 -6.24 7.72 -1.34
CA ASP A 26 -6.77 8.68 -0.38
C ASP A 26 -7.87 8.03 0.48
N ARG A 27 -8.09 8.62 1.66
CA ARG A 27 -9.03 8.13 2.66
C ARG A 27 -10.47 8.08 2.18
N ASP A 28 -10.89 9.05 1.38
CA ASP A 28 -12.27 9.18 0.94
C ASP A 28 -12.60 8.12 -0.12
N VAL A 29 -11.66 7.84 -1.02
CA VAL A 29 -11.76 6.74 -1.97
C VAL A 29 -11.71 5.40 -1.24
N ALA A 30 -10.83 5.20 -0.26
CA ALA A 30 -10.77 3.97 0.53
C ALA A 30 -12.09 3.68 1.27
N ARG A 31 -12.74 4.72 1.83
CA ARG A 31 -14.06 4.61 2.47
C ARG A 31 -15.18 4.19 1.51
N GLY A 32 -15.08 4.54 0.23
CA GLY A 32 -16.05 4.16 -0.79
C GLY A 32 -16.10 2.66 -1.06
N TYR A 33 -15.03 1.92 -0.75
CA TYR A 33 -14.93 0.48 -0.99
C TYR A 33 -15.08 -0.33 0.31
N GLN A 34 -16.31 -0.46 0.80
CA GLN A 34 -16.62 -1.22 2.04
C GLN A 34 -16.15 -2.69 2.04
N TRP A 35 -15.82 -3.26 0.88
CA TRP A 35 -15.40 -4.65 0.71
C TRP A 35 -13.91 -4.79 0.43
N ASP A 36 -13.18 -3.68 0.32
CA ASP A 36 -11.74 -3.72 0.05
C ASP A 36 -11.00 -4.16 1.33
N PRO A 37 -10.17 -5.23 1.28
CA PRO A 37 -9.37 -5.63 2.43
C PRO A 37 -8.27 -4.62 2.80
N MET A 38 -8.09 -3.56 2.02
CA MET A 38 -7.10 -2.52 2.26
C MET A 38 -7.50 -1.58 3.42
N PRO A 39 -6.51 -0.94 4.08
CA PRO A 39 -6.77 0.02 5.16
C PRO A 39 -7.65 1.19 4.70
N VAL A 40 -8.39 1.78 5.63
CA VAL A 40 -9.26 2.94 5.33
C VAL A 40 -8.46 4.25 5.40
N GLU A 41 -7.33 4.24 6.10
CA GLU A 41 -6.38 5.35 6.19
C GLU A 41 -5.68 5.61 4.85
N GLU A 42 -5.09 6.80 4.71
CA GLU A 42 -4.30 7.12 3.51
C GLU A 42 -3.06 6.22 3.42
N HIS A 43 -2.84 5.63 2.25
CA HIS A 43 -1.72 4.72 2.02
C HIS A 43 -1.38 4.62 0.53
N LEU A 44 -0.23 4.01 0.24
CA LEU A 44 0.13 3.57 -1.10
C LEU A 44 -0.33 2.13 -1.31
N ARG A 45 -1.19 1.91 -2.30
CA ARG A 45 -1.57 0.57 -2.75
C ARG A 45 -0.51 0.07 -3.73
N ARG A 46 0.28 -0.91 -3.31
CA ARG A 46 1.22 -1.61 -4.18
C ARG A 46 0.52 -2.76 -4.87
N ARG A 47 0.85 -2.98 -6.14
CA ARG A 47 0.38 -4.14 -6.90
C ARG A 47 1.54 -4.74 -7.70
N CYS A 48 1.78 -6.03 -7.50
CA CYS A 48 2.73 -6.77 -8.32
C CYS A 48 2.13 -7.05 -9.69
N GLN A 49 2.80 -6.61 -10.76
CA GLN A 49 2.33 -6.83 -12.14
C GLN A 49 2.45 -8.31 -12.58
N ARG A 50 3.28 -9.10 -11.87
CA ARG A 50 3.50 -10.52 -12.19
C ARG A 50 2.45 -11.46 -11.59
N CYS A 51 2.07 -11.28 -10.32
CA CYS A 51 1.17 -12.20 -9.62
C CYS A 51 -0.12 -11.54 -9.12
N ALA A 52 -0.33 -10.26 -9.46
CA ALA A 52 -1.46 -9.43 -9.05
C ALA A 52 -1.68 -9.30 -7.53
N TYR A 53 -0.71 -9.71 -6.71
CA TYR A 53 -0.79 -9.51 -5.26
C TYR A 53 -0.69 -8.03 -4.92
N GLU A 54 -1.52 -7.61 -3.96
CA GLU A 54 -1.63 -6.22 -3.52
C GLU A 54 -1.32 -6.12 -2.03
N TRP A 55 -0.66 -5.03 -1.63
CA TRP A 55 -0.38 -4.75 -0.23
C TRP A 55 -0.30 -3.24 0.03
N PRO A 56 -0.64 -2.79 1.25
CA PRO A 56 -0.50 -1.39 1.64
C PRO A 56 0.92 -1.04 2.07
N GLU A 57 1.36 0.17 1.76
CA GLU A 57 2.54 0.83 2.34
C GLU A 57 2.16 2.22 2.86
N ALA A 58 2.75 2.62 3.98
CA ALA A 58 2.62 3.97 4.51
C ALA A 58 3.45 4.96 3.67
N PRO A 59 2.98 6.20 3.45
CA PRO A 59 3.82 7.23 2.85
C PRO A 59 5.04 7.54 3.74
N LEU A 60 6.09 8.10 3.13
CA LEU A 60 7.35 8.43 3.83
C LEU A 60 7.12 9.39 5.01
N ASP A 61 6.17 10.32 4.88
CA ASP A 61 5.86 11.33 5.91
C ASP A 61 4.90 10.83 7.00
N ALA A 62 4.39 9.59 6.92
CA ALA A 62 3.46 9.05 7.92
C ALA A 62 4.09 8.81 9.30
N THR A 63 5.41 8.96 9.45
CA THR A 63 6.08 8.86 10.76
C THR A 63 5.75 10.00 11.72
N GLU A 64 5.05 11.06 11.31
CA GLU A 64 4.66 12.17 12.20
C GLU A 64 3.21 12.14 12.70
N ALA A 65 2.35 11.22 12.24
CA ALA A 65 0.93 11.18 12.64
C ALA A 65 0.64 10.20 13.80
N ALA A 66 1.63 9.89 14.63
CA ALA A 66 1.46 9.10 15.85
C ALA A 66 1.89 9.93 17.08
N GLN A 67 1.05 10.88 17.47
CA GLN A 67 1.03 11.48 18.83
C GLN A 67 -0.40 11.60 19.31
#